data_AF-A0A962FJ49-F1
#
_entry.id   AF-A0A962FJ49-F1
#
_cell.length_a   1.000
_cell.length_b   1.000
_cell.length_c   1.000
_cell.angle_alpha   90.00
_cell.angle_beta   90.00
_cell.angle_gamma   90.00
#
_symmetry.space_group_name_H-M   'P 1'
#
loop_
_entity.id
_entity.type
_entity.pdbx_description
1 polymer ?
#
loop_
_entity_poly.entity_id
_entity_poly.type
_entity_poly.pdbx_seq_one_letter_code
_entity_poly.pdbx_strand_id
1 'polypeptide(L)'
;LLQWRNASLDFASIPALSASLDRLPGEQGLTRAPIAEDQMVLDVLSHDEDVRRQAATPADIARLWEACQIPDYRKVSPAAHAELARTVFFFIVRRGRIPDDWFARRLAEVDRTDGDIDTLSQRIAQVRAWSFIANRGDWLRDPEHWQGEARRVEDSLSDALHERLAQRFVDRRTSLLMRRLRENRMLDAEITSDGDVLVEGQHVGQLRGFRFTADPQAEGEAAKALNAAAQKALAAEIESRATRVSDAVDTAFALSNDGAIRWLGEPIARIVAGDKILAPRAVLTADDSLAGEALEKVQRRVDLWVAQHVTKLLGPLAQLEAGDGLEGIARGIAFRIAEDLGVVDRSKIAGDVKGLSQDGRGTLRKAGIRFGAYHLYV
;
A
#
# COMPACT_ATOMS: atom_id res chain seq x y z
N LEU A 1 -38.27 13.99 -21.49
CA LEU A 1 -39.65 13.54 -21.23
C LEU A 1 -39.68 12.97 -19.83
N LEU A 2 -40.56 13.49 -18.97
CA LEU A 2 -40.70 12.98 -17.59
C LEU A 2 -41.61 11.74 -17.62
N GLN A 3 -41.20 10.70 -16.89
CA GLN A 3 -41.96 9.46 -16.79
C GLN A 3 -43.02 9.58 -15.70
N TRP A 4 -44.25 9.18 -16.02
CA TRP A 4 -45.40 9.23 -15.12
C TRP A 4 -46.01 7.84 -14.93
N ARG A 5 -46.36 7.53 -13.69
CA ARG A 5 -47.08 6.32 -13.29
C ARG A 5 -48.29 6.74 -12.47
N ASN A 6 -49.45 6.16 -12.76
CA ASN A 6 -50.68 6.49 -12.04
C ASN A 6 -50.57 6.06 -10.55
N ALA A 7 -50.82 7.00 -9.63
CA ALA A 7 -50.83 6.74 -8.19
C ALA A 7 -52.23 6.38 -7.66
N SER A 8 -53.29 6.75 -8.39
CA SER A 8 -54.68 6.48 -8.01
C SER A 8 -55.12 5.12 -8.58
N LEU A 9 -54.86 4.05 -7.84
CA LEU A 9 -55.14 2.67 -8.25
C LEU A 9 -56.57 2.25 -7.88
N ASP A 10 -57.18 1.42 -8.73
CA ASP A 10 -58.51 0.85 -8.52
C ASP A 10 -58.42 -0.60 -8.07
N PHE A 11 -58.81 -0.89 -6.83
CA PHE A 11 -58.78 -2.23 -6.25
C PHE A 11 -60.11 -2.97 -6.34
N ALA A 12 -61.09 -2.50 -7.11
CA ALA A 12 -62.40 -3.16 -7.20
C ALA A 12 -62.34 -4.58 -7.82
N SER A 13 -61.40 -4.81 -8.74
CA SER A 13 -61.13 -6.11 -9.35
C SER A 13 -59.71 -6.14 -9.93
N ILE A 14 -59.13 -7.32 -10.16
CA ILE A 14 -57.80 -7.43 -10.81
C ILE A 14 -57.78 -6.72 -12.18
N PRO A 15 -58.79 -6.87 -13.07
CA PRO A 15 -58.83 -6.11 -14.33
C PRO A 15 -58.90 -4.60 -14.13
N ALA A 16 -59.63 -4.12 -13.11
CA ALA A 16 -59.69 -2.69 -12.79
C ALA A 16 -58.33 -2.15 -12.31
N LEU A 17 -57.60 -2.94 -11.51
CA LEU A 17 -56.24 -2.61 -11.08
C LEU A 17 -55.31 -2.51 -12.29
N SER A 18 -55.30 -3.50 -13.17
CA SER A 18 -54.49 -3.49 -14.40
C SER A 18 -54.82 -2.28 -15.28
N ALA A 19 -56.11 -1.99 -15.50
CA ALA A 19 -56.54 -0.82 -16.28
C ALA A 19 -56.12 0.50 -15.62
N SER A 20 -56.15 0.59 -14.28
CA SER A 20 -55.70 1.77 -13.55
C SER A 20 -54.18 1.99 -13.66
N LEU A 21 -53.39 0.91 -13.74
CA LEU A 21 -51.93 0.96 -13.96
C LEU A 21 -51.58 1.37 -15.40
N ASP A 22 -52.41 0.99 -16.37
CA ASP A 22 -52.21 1.29 -17.80
C ASP A 22 -52.67 2.69 -18.22
N ARG A 23 -53.22 3.48 -17.30
CA ARG A 23 -53.70 4.83 -17.59
C ARG A 23 -52.58 5.68 -18.23
N LEU A 24 -52.95 6.53 -19.19
CA LEU A 24 -52.04 7.49 -19.82
C LEU A 24 -52.05 8.83 -19.07
N PRO A 25 -50.92 9.56 -19.02
CA PRO A 25 -50.89 10.89 -18.43
C PRO A 25 -51.73 11.87 -19.26
N GLY A 26 -52.47 12.76 -18.59
CA GLY A 26 -53.24 13.83 -19.25
C GLY A 26 -52.43 15.11 -19.52
N GLU A 27 -51.30 15.29 -18.83
CA GLU A 27 -50.46 16.49 -18.89
C GLU A 27 -49.45 16.42 -20.05
N GLN A 28 -49.29 17.53 -20.78
CA GLN A 28 -48.30 17.62 -21.85
C GLN A 28 -46.87 17.52 -21.31
N GLY A 29 -46.01 16.75 -21.98
CA GLY A 29 -44.61 16.54 -21.59
C GLY A 29 -44.36 15.35 -20.65
N LEU A 30 -45.43 14.72 -20.14
CA LEU A 30 -45.36 13.43 -19.46
C LEU A 30 -45.55 12.28 -20.45
N THR A 31 -44.78 11.22 -20.25
CA THR A 31 -44.98 9.95 -20.95
C THR A 31 -45.22 8.85 -19.93
N ARG A 32 -45.98 7.83 -20.30
CA ARG A 32 -46.19 6.67 -19.44
C ARG A 32 -44.85 6.00 -19.13
N ALA A 33 -44.63 5.66 -17.87
CA ALA A 33 -43.48 4.85 -17.47
C ALA A 33 -43.52 3.48 -18.18
N PRO A 34 -42.36 2.91 -18.55
CA PRO A 34 -42.28 1.53 -19.02
C PRO A 34 -42.94 0.56 -18.02
N ILE A 35 -43.41 -0.58 -18.50
CA ILE A 35 -43.97 -1.62 -17.64
C ILE A 35 -42.91 -2.02 -16.59
N ALA A 36 -43.26 -1.84 -15.33
CA ALA A 36 -42.40 -2.16 -14.20
C ALA A 36 -42.55 -3.64 -13.79
N GLU A 37 -41.56 -4.15 -13.05
CA GLU A 37 -41.51 -5.55 -12.61
C GLU A 37 -42.77 -5.96 -11.82
N ASP A 38 -43.25 -5.08 -10.94
CA ASP A 38 -44.47 -5.31 -10.15
C ASP A 38 -45.72 -5.50 -11.03
N GLN A 39 -45.83 -4.75 -12.13
CA GLN A 39 -46.92 -4.89 -13.11
C GLN A 39 -46.77 -6.19 -13.93
N MET A 40 -45.54 -6.61 -14.26
CA MET A 40 -45.30 -7.90 -14.92
C MET A 40 -45.66 -9.08 -14.01
N VAL A 41 -45.33 -8.99 -12.71
CA VAL A 41 -45.71 -10.00 -11.73
C VAL A 41 -47.23 -10.06 -11.58
N LEU A 42 -47.89 -8.90 -11.49
CA LEU A 42 -49.34 -8.82 -11.42
C LEU A 42 -49.99 -9.46 -12.66
N ASP A 43 -49.46 -9.21 -13.86
CA ASP A 43 -49.95 -9.82 -15.10
C ASP A 43 -49.87 -11.36 -15.02
N VAL A 44 -48.72 -11.91 -14.63
CA VAL A 44 -48.56 -13.37 -14.45
C VAL A 44 -49.56 -13.92 -13.43
N LEU A 45 -49.66 -13.29 -12.25
CA LEU A 45 -50.57 -13.73 -11.18
C LEU A 45 -52.05 -13.54 -11.52
N SER A 46 -52.39 -12.59 -12.38
CA SER A 46 -53.78 -12.36 -12.81
C SER A 46 -54.35 -13.53 -13.62
N HIS A 47 -53.48 -14.34 -14.23
CA HIS A 47 -53.85 -15.54 -14.98
C HIS A 47 -53.94 -16.80 -14.11
N ASP A 48 -53.51 -16.75 -12.85
CA ASP A 48 -53.59 -17.87 -11.90
C ASP A 48 -55.01 -17.96 -11.29
N GLU A 49 -55.68 -19.10 -11.49
CA GLU A 49 -57.03 -19.33 -10.97
C GLU A 49 -57.12 -19.33 -9.44
N ASP A 50 -56.11 -19.83 -8.74
CA ASP A 50 -56.08 -19.81 -7.27
C ASP A 50 -55.95 -18.37 -6.77
N VAL A 51 -55.10 -17.56 -7.39
CA VAL A 51 -54.94 -16.14 -7.04
C VAL A 51 -56.25 -15.40 -7.25
N ARG A 52 -56.91 -15.57 -8.40
CA ARG A 52 -58.22 -14.96 -8.68
C ARG A 52 -59.29 -15.38 -7.67
N ARG A 53 -59.27 -16.63 -7.19
CA ARG A 53 -60.21 -17.11 -6.16
C ARG A 53 -59.94 -16.53 -4.78
N GLN A 54 -58.67 -16.28 -4.43
CA GLN A 54 -58.30 -15.71 -3.12
C GLN A 54 -58.44 -14.18 -3.09
N ALA A 55 -58.30 -13.50 -4.24
CA ALA A 55 -58.47 -12.06 -4.37
C ALA A 55 -59.94 -11.65 -4.54
N ALA A 56 -60.77 -11.97 -3.54
CA ALA A 56 -62.24 -11.82 -3.63
C ALA A 56 -62.74 -10.43 -3.22
N THR A 57 -62.00 -9.72 -2.36
CA THR A 57 -62.36 -8.38 -1.87
C THR A 57 -61.36 -7.32 -2.33
N PRO A 58 -61.73 -6.03 -2.31
CA PRO A 58 -60.78 -4.95 -2.60
C PRO A 58 -59.54 -4.94 -1.70
N ALA A 59 -59.68 -5.37 -0.43
CA ALA A 59 -58.56 -5.50 0.48
C ALA A 59 -57.59 -6.63 0.06
N ASP A 60 -58.12 -7.74 -0.45
CA ASP A 60 -57.29 -8.85 -0.94
C ASP A 60 -56.53 -8.47 -2.22
N ILE A 61 -57.16 -7.68 -3.10
CA ILE A 61 -56.53 -7.18 -4.33
C ILE A 61 -55.44 -6.16 -3.97
N ALA A 62 -55.65 -5.32 -2.96
CA ALA A 62 -54.61 -4.42 -2.44
C ALA A 62 -53.40 -5.20 -1.89
N ARG A 63 -53.64 -6.27 -1.11
CA ARG A 63 -52.57 -7.15 -0.61
C ARG A 63 -51.86 -7.90 -1.73
N LEU A 64 -52.58 -8.37 -2.75
CA LEU A 64 -51.99 -8.96 -3.95
C LEU A 64 -51.03 -7.96 -4.60
N TRP A 65 -51.47 -6.71 -4.75
CA TRP A 65 -50.63 -5.64 -5.30
C TRP A 65 -49.38 -5.38 -4.46
N GLU A 66 -49.51 -5.30 -3.14
CA GLU A 66 -48.37 -5.13 -2.23
C GLU A 66 -47.35 -6.28 -2.33
N ALA A 67 -47.81 -7.52 -2.55
CA ALA A 67 -46.97 -8.68 -2.79
C ALA A 67 -46.25 -8.61 -4.15
N CYS A 68 -46.92 -8.10 -5.20
CA CYS A 68 -46.28 -7.86 -6.50
C CYS A 68 -45.16 -6.82 -6.42
N GLN A 69 -45.19 -5.92 -5.44
CA GLN A 69 -44.17 -4.89 -5.23
C GLN A 69 -42.89 -5.40 -4.56
N ILE A 70 -42.79 -6.69 -4.19
CA ILE A 70 -41.54 -7.26 -3.67
C ILE A 70 -40.45 -7.10 -4.75
N PRO A 71 -39.33 -6.39 -4.49
CA PRO A 71 -38.31 -6.17 -5.50
C PRO A 71 -37.59 -7.47 -5.90
N ASP A 72 -37.32 -7.67 -7.18
CA ASP A 72 -36.51 -8.80 -7.64
C ASP A 72 -35.02 -8.46 -7.70
N TYR A 73 -34.37 -8.42 -6.55
CA TYR A 73 -32.91 -8.23 -6.49
C TYR A 73 -32.13 -9.35 -7.19
N ARG A 74 -32.76 -10.52 -7.43
CA ARG A 74 -32.13 -11.71 -8.02
C ARG A 74 -32.16 -11.68 -9.56
N LYS A 75 -33.01 -10.83 -10.14
CA LYS A 75 -33.26 -10.74 -11.60
C LYS A 75 -33.59 -12.10 -12.21
N VAL A 76 -34.46 -12.85 -11.56
CA VAL A 76 -34.96 -14.13 -12.07
C VAL A 76 -36.03 -13.90 -13.13
N SER A 77 -36.54 -14.98 -13.74
CA SER A 77 -37.64 -14.84 -14.69
C SER A 77 -38.89 -14.28 -14.00
N PRO A 78 -39.75 -13.52 -14.72
CA PRO A 78 -40.99 -13.00 -14.15
C PRO A 78 -41.87 -14.08 -13.51
N ALA A 79 -41.92 -15.28 -14.08
CA ALA A 79 -42.64 -16.42 -13.53
C ALA A 79 -42.05 -16.91 -12.19
N ALA A 80 -40.73 -17.02 -12.09
CA ALA A 80 -40.08 -17.44 -10.84
C ALA A 80 -40.22 -16.39 -9.72
N HIS A 81 -40.24 -15.11 -10.09
CA HIS A 81 -40.52 -14.03 -9.13
C HIS A 81 -42.00 -14.02 -8.70
N ALA A 82 -42.91 -14.26 -9.64
CA ALA A 82 -44.34 -14.36 -9.36
C ALA A 82 -44.67 -15.48 -8.36
N GLU A 83 -43.98 -16.62 -8.39
CA GLU A 83 -44.17 -17.69 -7.38
C GLU A 83 -43.84 -17.24 -5.95
N LEU A 84 -42.84 -16.38 -5.77
CA LEU A 84 -42.54 -15.79 -4.46
C LEU A 84 -43.68 -14.87 -4.01
N ALA A 85 -44.09 -13.94 -4.88
CA ALA A 85 -45.19 -13.02 -4.61
C ALA A 85 -46.50 -13.77 -4.31
N ARG A 86 -46.81 -14.83 -5.06
CA ARG A 86 -47.95 -15.73 -4.82
C ARG A 86 -47.89 -16.38 -3.44
N THR A 87 -46.74 -16.93 -3.07
CA THR A 87 -46.54 -17.58 -1.77
C THR A 87 -46.77 -16.59 -0.62
N VAL A 88 -46.18 -15.40 -0.71
CA VAL A 88 -46.36 -14.34 0.28
C VAL A 88 -47.82 -13.89 0.34
N PHE A 89 -48.44 -13.64 -0.82
CA PHE A 89 -49.86 -13.28 -0.94
C PHE A 89 -50.76 -14.29 -0.22
N PHE A 90 -50.53 -15.60 -0.42
CA PHE A 90 -51.36 -16.63 0.23
C PHE A 90 -51.21 -16.66 1.75
N PHE A 91 -50.04 -16.31 2.29
CA PHE A 91 -49.89 -16.18 3.74
C PHE A 91 -50.65 -14.97 4.27
N ILE A 92 -50.47 -13.80 3.66
CA ILE A 92 -51.08 -12.55 4.14
C ILE A 92 -52.59 -12.54 3.96
N VAL A 93 -53.14 -13.11 2.87
CA VAL A 93 -54.58 -13.12 2.62
C VAL A 93 -55.32 -14.12 3.51
N ARG A 94 -54.72 -15.29 3.79
CA ARG A 94 -55.38 -16.36 4.58
C ARG A 94 -55.13 -16.25 6.09
N ARG A 95 -53.90 -15.93 6.48
CA ARG A 95 -53.44 -15.96 7.88
C ARG A 95 -53.18 -14.57 8.45
N GLY A 96 -53.23 -13.54 7.62
CA GLY A 96 -52.87 -12.16 7.98
C GLY A 96 -51.37 -11.93 8.15
N ARG A 97 -50.54 -12.98 8.11
CA ARG A 97 -49.09 -12.90 8.34
C ARG A 97 -48.36 -14.12 7.77
N ILE A 98 -47.09 -13.92 7.45
CA ILE A 98 -46.14 -14.95 7.07
C ILE A 98 -45.76 -15.76 8.32
N PRO A 99 -45.76 -17.10 8.27
CA PRO A 99 -45.32 -17.93 9.40
C PRO A 99 -43.84 -17.72 9.74
N ASP A 100 -43.53 -17.51 11.01
CA ASP A 100 -42.18 -17.29 11.52
C ASP A 100 -41.24 -18.47 11.17
N ASP A 101 -41.73 -19.71 11.23
CA ASP A 101 -40.98 -20.92 10.88
C ASP A 101 -40.62 -21.00 9.39
N TRP A 102 -41.48 -20.44 8.53
CA TRP A 102 -41.23 -20.37 7.10
C TRP A 102 -40.18 -19.30 6.80
N PHE A 103 -40.32 -18.12 7.41
CA PHE A 103 -39.37 -17.01 7.22
C PHE A 103 -37.98 -17.38 7.76
N ALA A 104 -37.90 -18.00 8.93
CA ALA A 104 -36.67 -18.53 9.52
C ALA A 104 -35.93 -19.47 8.58
N ARG A 105 -36.64 -20.43 7.96
CA ARG A 105 -36.05 -21.39 7.02
C ARG A 105 -35.50 -20.71 5.78
N ARG A 106 -36.23 -19.73 5.22
CA ARG A 106 -35.77 -18.96 4.06
C ARG A 106 -34.53 -18.14 4.35
N LEU A 107 -34.44 -17.57 5.54
CA LEU A 107 -33.26 -16.83 5.96
C LEU A 107 -32.06 -17.75 6.20
N ALA A 108 -32.27 -18.91 6.82
CA ALA A 108 -31.22 -19.91 7.04
C ALA A 108 -30.67 -20.52 5.74
N GLU A 109 -31.47 -20.63 4.68
CA GLU A 109 -31.01 -21.09 3.36
C GLU A 109 -29.92 -20.18 2.76
N VAL A 110 -29.98 -18.88 3.06
CA VAL A 110 -29.05 -17.88 2.52
C VAL A 110 -27.92 -17.50 3.48
N ASP A 111 -28.05 -17.80 4.78
CA ASP A 111 -27.05 -17.56 5.82
C ASP A 111 -25.85 -18.52 5.73
N ARG A 112 -25.10 -18.38 4.63
CA ARG A 112 -23.98 -19.23 4.27
C ARG A 112 -22.90 -18.41 3.57
N THR A 113 -21.69 -18.40 4.11
CA THR A 113 -20.56 -17.61 3.58
C THR A 113 -19.66 -18.41 2.62
N ASP A 114 -19.91 -19.71 2.43
CA ASP A 114 -19.21 -20.55 1.45
C ASP A 114 -19.60 -20.22 -0.01
N GLY A 115 -18.72 -20.50 -0.97
CA GLY A 115 -19.01 -20.34 -2.40
C GLY A 115 -18.01 -19.44 -3.13
N ASP A 116 -18.37 -18.96 -4.31
CA ASP A 116 -17.61 -17.94 -5.05
C ASP A 116 -18.31 -16.57 -4.97
N ILE A 117 -17.76 -15.57 -5.67
CA ILE A 117 -18.32 -14.21 -5.70
C ILE A 117 -19.75 -14.19 -6.24
N ASP A 118 -20.05 -14.98 -7.26
CA ASP A 118 -21.37 -15.02 -7.88
C ASP A 118 -22.39 -15.67 -6.94
N THR A 119 -22.01 -16.76 -6.25
CA THR A 119 -22.82 -17.42 -5.22
C THR A 119 -23.15 -16.46 -4.07
N LEU A 120 -22.15 -15.75 -3.54
CA LEU A 120 -22.37 -14.77 -2.47
C LEU A 120 -23.26 -13.62 -2.93
N SER A 121 -23.03 -13.09 -4.13
CA SER A 121 -23.84 -12.01 -4.69
C SER A 121 -25.32 -12.41 -4.84
N GLN A 122 -25.58 -13.66 -5.27
CA GLN A 122 -26.93 -14.20 -5.36
C GLN A 122 -27.59 -14.38 -3.99
N ARG A 123 -26.85 -14.74 -2.95
CA ARG A 123 -27.39 -14.84 -1.57
C ARG A 123 -27.69 -13.45 -0.99
N ILE A 124 -26.83 -12.46 -1.25
CA ILE A 124 -27.09 -11.05 -0.86
C ILE A 124 -28.34 -10.51 -1.56
N ALA A 125 -28.51 -10.81 -2.85
CA ALA A 125 -29.75 -10.45 -3.55
C ALA A 125 -30.99 -11.09 -2.89
N GLN A 126 -30.91 -12.35 -2.49
CA GLN A 126 -32.00 -13.03 -1.78
C GLN A 126 -32.28 -12.41 -0.41
N VAL A 127 -31.26 -12.15 0.41
CA VAL A 127 -31.47 -11.56 1.74
C VAL A 127 -32.09 -10.18 1.67
N ARG A 128 -31.79 -9.37 0.65
CA ARG A 128 -32.43 -8.06 0.44
C ARG A 128 -33.93 -8.14 0.19
N ALA A 129 -34.39 -9.19 -0.51
CA ALA A 129 -35.82 -9.43 -0.67
C ALA A 129 -36.47 -9.79 0.68
N TRP A 130 -35.79 -10.57 1.53
CA TRP A 130 -36.24 -10.87 2.88
C TRP A 130 -36.22 -9.64 3.79
N SER A 131 -35.20 -8.79 3.70
CA SER A 131 -35.14 -7.50 4.39
C SER A 131 -36.29 -6.59 4.00
N PHE A 132 -36.67 -6.55 2.71
CA PHE A 132 -37.84 -5.79 2.26
C PHE A 132 -39.13 -6.32 2.89
N ILE A 133 -39.33 -7.64 2.90
CA ILE A 133 -40.48 -8.30 3.54
C ILE A 133 -40.51 -8.02 5.05
N ALA A 134 -39.36 -8.04 5.73
CA ALA A 134 -39.27 -7.75 7.17
C ALA A 134 -39.59 -6.30 7.53
N ASN A 135 -39.43 -5.38 6.58
CA ASN A 135 -39.80 -3.96 6.75
C ASN A 135 -41.29 -3.69 6.45
N ARG A 136 -42.07 -4.68 5.99
CA ARG A 136 -43.53 -4.56 5.86
C ARG A 136 -44.16 -4.81 7.24
N GLY A 137 -44.71 -3.76 7.84
CA GLY A 137 -45.09 -3.73 9.25
C GLY A 137 -46.16 -4.73 9.69
N ASP A 138 -47.04 -5.19 8.81
CA ASP A 138 -48.16 -6.09 9.13
C ASP A 138 -47.97 -7.53 8.63
N TRP A 139 -46.85 -7.85 7.98
CA TRP A 139 -46.65 -9.17 7.35
C TRP A 139 -46.00 -10.20 8.28
N LEU A 140 -45.31 -9.76 9.34
CA LEU A 140 -44.63 -10.63 10.31
C LEU A 140 -45.14 -10.37 11.72
N ARG A 141 -44.98 -11.35 12.60
CA ARG A 141 -45.38 -11.22 14.00
C ARG A 141 -44.47 -10.26 14.78
N ASP A 142 -43.16 -10.32 14.52
CA ASP A 142 -42.13 -9.50 15.16
C ASP A 142 -41.21 -8.90 14.08
N PRO A 143 -41.62 -7.78 13.45
CA PRO A 143 -40.84 -7.16 12.38
C PRO A 143 -39.44 -6.73 12.83
N GLU A 144 -39.28 -6.22 14.06
CA GLU A 144 -37.99 -5.73 14.57
C GLU A 144 -36.98 -6.87 14.71
N HIS A 145 -37.39 -8.01 15.27
CA HIS A 145 -36.55 -9.20 15.34
C HIS A 145 -36.09 -9.64 13.96
N TRP A 146 -37.02 -9.77 13.00
CA TRP A 146 -36.70 -10.24 11.65
C TRP A 146 -35.87 -9.26 10.83
N GLN A 147 -36.03 -7.95 11.05
CA GLN A 147 -35.14 -6.93 10.47
C GLN A 147 -33.70 -7.07 11.00
N GLY A 148 -33.55 -7.32 12.30
CA GLY A 148 -32.26 -7.57 12.93
C GLY A 148 -31.56 -8.81 12.37
N GLU A 149 -32.28 -9.93 12.27
CA GLU A 149 -31.74 -11.17 11.70
C GLU A 149 -31.39 -11.03 10.21
N ALA A 150 -32.25 -10.41 9.40
CA ALA A 150 -31.96 -10.20 7.98
C ALA A 150 -30.73 -9.31 7.78
N ARG A 151 -30.56 -8.27 8.60
CA ARG A 151 -29.38 -7.40 8.59
C ARG A 151 -28.12 -8.14 9.00
N ARG A 152 -28.15 -8.96 10.06
CA ARG A 152 -27.02 -9.78 10.49
C ARG A 152 -26.54 -10.69 9.36
N VAL A 153 -27.47 -11.33 8.64
CA VAL A 153 -27.15 -12.20 7.51
C VAL A 153 -26.58 -11.41 6.33
N GLU A 154 -27.16 -10.25 5.99
CA GLU A 154 -26.64 -9.38 4.94
C GLU A 154 -25.21 -8.91 5.23
N ASP A 155 -24.95 -8.45 6.46
CA ASP A 155 -23.62 -7.99 6.89
C ASP A 155 -22.59 -9.13 6.77
N SER A 156 -22.92 -10.34 7.26
CA SER A 156 -22.02 -11.50 7.18
C SER A 156 -21.71 -11.92 5.73
N LEU A 157 -22.71 -11.91 4.86
CA LEU A 157 -22.53 -12.22 3.43
C LEU A 157 -21.72 -11.13 2.71
N SER A 158 -21.96 -9.87 3.03
CA SER A 158 -21.22 -8.74 2.48
C SER A 158 -19.75 -8.77 2.89
N ASP A 159 -19.42 -9.10 4.13
CA ASP A 159 -18.04 -9.25 4.59
C ASP A 159 -17.32 -10.37 3.83
N ALA A 160 -17.95 -11.55 3.73
CA ALA A 160 -17.39 -12.67 2.98
C ALA A 160 -17.18 -12.34 1.49
N LEU A 161 -18.07 -11.52 0.90
CA LEU A 161 -17.93 -11.07 -0.48
C LEU A 161 -16.74 -10.13 -0.64
N HIS A 162 -16.54 -9.19 0.28
CA HIS A 162 -15.40 -8.28 0.25
C HIS A 162 -14.08 -9.03 0.37
N GLU A 163 -13.99 -10.02 1.25
CA GLU A 163 -12.80 -10.86 1.39
C GLU A 163 -12.45 -11.58 0.08
N ARG A 164 -13.43 -12.19 -0.59
CA ARG A 164 -13.20 -12.86 -1.90
C ARG A 164 -12.85 -11.89 -3.02
N LEU A 165 -13.44 -10.70 -3.04
CA LEU A 165 -13.07 -9.66 -4.00
C LEU A 165 -11.61 -9.25 -3.81
N ALA A 166 -11.17 -9.01 -2.57
CA ALA A 166 -9.79 -8.68 -2.25
C ALA A 166 -8.81 -9.77 -2.73
N GLN A 167 -9.10 -11.04 -2.44
CA GLN A 167 -8.29 -12.18 -2.90
C GLN A 167 -8.21 -12.27 -4.43
N ARG A 168 -9.34 -12.11 -5.15
CA ARG A 168 -9.37 -12.19 -6.62
C ARG A 168 -8.58 -11.07 -7.31
N PHE A 169 -8.49 -9.88 -6.70
CA PHE A 169 -7.65 -8.80 -7.22
C PHE A 169 -6.16 -9.12 -7.12
N VAL A 170 -5.73 -9.80 -6.06
CA VAL A 170 -4.36 -10.29 -5.89
C VAL A 170 -4.07 -11.36 -6.94
N ASP A 171 -4.93 -12.37 -7.08
CA ASP A 171 -4.70 -13.49 -8.00
C ASP A 171 -4.73 -13.09 -9.50
N ARG A 172 -5.58 -12.13 -9.88
CA ARG A 172 -5.65 -11.66 -11.27
C ARG A 172 -4.41 -10.85 -11.66
N ARG A 173 -3.83 -10.10 -10.72
CA ARG A 173 -2.56 -9.39 -10.93
C ARG A 173 -1.40 -10.38 -11.05
N THR A 174 -1.35 -11.38 -10.17
CA THR A 174 -0.33 -12.43 -10.20
C THR A 174 -0.38 -13.25 -11.50
N SER A 175 -1.57 -13.58 -12.01
CA SER A 175 -1.74 -14.35 -13.26
C SER A 175 -1.41 -13.54 -14.52
N LEU A 176 -1.71 -12.23 -14.56
CA LEU A 176 -1.28 -11.34 -15.65
C LEU A 176 0.24 -11.13 -15.64
N LEU A 177 0.83 -11.02 -14.46
CA LEU A 177 2.27 -10.93 -14.27
C LEU A 177 2.96 -12.22 -14.76
N MET A 178 2.47 -13.40 -14.36
CA MET A 178 2.98 -14.69 -14.83
C MET A 178 2.86 -14.89 -16.35
N ARG A 179 1.80 -14.36 -16.97
CA ARG A 179 1.65 -14.41 -18.43
C ARG A 179 2.69 -13.54 -19.15
N ARG A 180 2.91 -12.31 -18.69
CA ARG A 180 3.89 -11.38 -19.30
C ARG A 180 5.33 -11.86 -19.10
N LEU A 181 5.59 -12.50 -17.96
CA LEU A 181 6.88 -13.05 -17.59
C LEU A 181 7.26 -14.26 -18.47
N ARG A 182 6.27 -15.07 -18.90
CA ARG A 182 6.47 -16.09 -19.96
C ARG A 182 6.69 -15.52 -21.36
N GLU A 183 6.18 -14.32 -21.63
CA GLU A 183 6.25 -13.66 -22.95
C GLU A 183 7.55 -12.85 -23.14
N ASN A 184 8.48 -12.85 -22.17
CA ASN A 184 9.79 -12.19 -22.23
C ASN A 184 9.73 -10.69 -22.64
N ARG A 185 8.60 -10.04 -22.37
CA ARG A 185 8.44 -8.59 -22.53
C ARG A 185 9.24 -7.89 -21.43
N MET A 186 9.89 -6.78 -21.78
CA MET A 186 10.56 -5.93 -20.78
C MET A 186 9.55 -5.58 -19.69
N LEU A 187 9.88 -5.96 -18.46
CA LEU A 187 9.13 -5.58 -17.26
C LEU A 187 9.62 -4.19 -16.87
N ASP A 188 8.69 -3.24 -16.72
CA ASP A 188 9.04 -1.90 -16.29
C ASP A 188 9.29 -1.94 -14.78
N ALA A 189 10.51 -1.55 -14.39
CA ALA A 189 10.91 -1.47 -13.00
C ALA A 189 11.17 -0.01 -12.63
N GLU A 190 10.59 0.40 -11.51
CA GLU A 190 10.65 1.76 -11.00
C GLU A 190 11.32 1.74 -9.62
N ILE A 191 12.15 2.74 -9.35
CA ILE A 191 12.81 2.91 -8.05
C ILE A 191 12.31 4.22 -7.46
N THR A 192 11.69 4.14 -6.29
CA THR A 192 11.15 5.32 -5.61
C THR A 192 12.27 6.18 -5.01
N SER A 193 11.95 7.43 -4.66
CA SER A 193 12.88 8.32 -3.94
C SER A 193 13.34 7.75 -2.60
N ASP A 194 12.51 6.91 -1.98
CA ASP A 194 12.78 6.28 -0.68
C ASP A 194 13.62 4.99 -0.83
N GLY A 195 13.96 4.63 -2.07
CA GLY A 195 14.77 3.47 -2.41
C GLY A 195 13.98 2.18 -2.57
N ASP A 196 12.66 2.21 -2.59
CA ASP A 196 11.85 1.01 -2.85
C ASP A 196 11.91 0.65 -4.34
N VAL A 197 12.10 -0.63 -4.62
CA VAL A 197 12.22 -1.18 -5.96
C VAL A 197 10.93 -1.90 -6.31
N LEU A 198 10.23 -1.37 -7.29
CA LEU A 198 8.96 -1.86 -7.78
C LEU A 198 9.17 -2.45 -9.18
N VAL A 199 8.61 -3.63 -9.44
CA VAL A 199 8.56 -4.21 -10.79
C VAL A 199 7.09 -4.39 -11.14
N GLU A 200 6.61 -3.72 -12.19
CA GLU A 200 5.19 -3.67 -12.57
C GLU A 200 4.26 -3.28 -11.39
N GLY A 201 4.74 -2.39 -10.51
CA GLY A 201 4.01 -1.93 -9.32
C GLY A 201 4.01 -2.90 -8.13
N GLN A 202 4.74 -4.02 -8.19
CA GLN A 202 4.94 -4.92 -7.06
C GLN A 202 6.27 -4.62 -6.36
N HIS A 203 6.24 -4.51 -5.02
CA HIS A 203 7.45 -4.34 -4.21
C HIS A 203 8.32 -5.60 -4.28
N VAL A 204 9.57 -5.42 -4.70
CA VAL A 204 10.56 -6.51 -4.84
C VAL A 204 11.69 -6.38 -3.83
N GLY A 205 11.92 -5.18 -3.29
CA GLY A 205 12.96 -4.95 -2.29
C GLY A 205 13.33 -3.47 -2.17
N GLN A 206 14.42 -3.20 -1.46
CA GLN A 206 14.90 -1.83 -1.20
C GLN A 206 16.38 -1.67 -1.58
N LEU A 207 16.70 -0.57 -2.26
CA LEU A 207 18.06 -0.15 -2.65
C LEU A 207 18.55 0.99 -1.74
N ARG A 208 19.43 0.67 -0.79
CA ARG A 208 20.08 1.64 0.11
C ARG A 208 21.54 1.86 -0.29
N GLY A 209 21.92 3.10 -0.58
CA GLY A 209 23.22 3.39 -1.19
C GLY A 209 23.43 2.59 -2.48
N PHE A 210 24.35 1.61 -2.44
CA PHE A 210 24.66 0.66 -3.52
C PHE A 210 24.35 -0.81 -3.14
N ARG A 211 23.52 -1.03 -2.12
CA ARG A 211 23.10 -2.36 -1.65
C ARG A 211 21.61 -2.58 -1.89
N PHE A 212 21.28 -3.68 -2.56
CA PHE A 212 19.91 -4.10 -2.77
C PHE A 212 19.54 -5.22 -1.80
N THR A 213 18.45 -5.04 -1.07
CA THR A 213 17.87 -6.06 -0.18
C THR A 213 16.53 -6.49 -0.73
N ALA A 214 16.43 -7.73 -1.22
CA ALA A 214 15.19 -8.31 -1.71
C ALA A 214 14.15 -8.45 -0.58
N ASP A 215 12.87 -8.39 -0.94
CA ASP A 215 11.76 -8.58 -0.02
C ASP A 215 11.72 -10.04 0.48
N PRO A 216 11.84 -10.29 1.80
CA PRO A 216 11.84 -11.64 2.36
C PRO A 216 10.50 -12.36 2.22
N GLN A 217 9.40 -11.66 1.93
CA GLN A 217 8.09 -12.29 1.74
C GLN A 217 7.86 -12.82 0.31
N ALA A 218 8.76 -12.52 -0.63
CA ALA A 218 8.63 -12.98 -2.01
C ALA A 218 9.22 -14.40 -2.17
N GLU A 219 8.37 -15.42 -2.21
CA GLU A 219 8.78 -16.82 -2.42
C GLU A 219 8.34 -17.38 -3.79
N GLY A 220 9.07 -18.39 -4.28
CA GLY A 220 8.73 -19.14 -5.48
C GLY A 220 9.42 -18.69 -6.78
N GLU A 221 9.03 -19.32 -7.90
CA GLU A 221 9.61 -19.08 -9.23
C GLU A 221 9.31 -17.67 -9.76
N ALA A 222 8.14 -17.13 -9.42
CA ALA A 222 7.75 -15.75 -9.73
C ALA A 222 8.68 -14.73 -9.05
N ALA A 223 9.04 -14.94 -7.79
CA ALA A 223 9.95 -14.08 -7.04
C ALA A 223 11.36 -14.06 -7.65
N LYS A 224 11.86 -15.20 -8.13
CA LYS A 224 13.16 -15.27 -8.83
C LYS A 224 13.17 -14.43 -10.10
N ALA A 225 12.11 -14.50 -10.88
CA ALA A 225 12.00 -13.73 -12.10
C ALA A 225 11.83 -12.22 -11.85
N LEU A 226 11.04 -11.83 -10.84
CA LEU A 226 10.94 -10.44 -10.40
C LEU A 226 12.28 -9.89 -9.92
N ASN A 227 13.03 -10.66 -9.14
CA ASN A 227 14.38 -10.29 -8.72
C ASN A 227 15.33 -10.13 -9.92
N ALA A 228 15.29 -11.04 -10.90
CA ALA A 228 16.12 -10.91 -12.11
C ALA A 228 15.76 -9.66 -12.93
N ALA A 229 14.48 -9.32 -13.04
CA ALA A 229 14.02 -8.10 -13.70
C ALA A 229 14.48 -6.84 -12.93
N ALA A 230 14.35 -6.85 -11.60
CA ALA A 230 14.83 -5.78 -10.73
C ALA A 230 16.35 -5.56 -10.92
N GLN A 231 17.16 -6.63 -10.95
CA GLN A 231 18.62 -6.52 -11.15
C GLN A 231 19.01 -5.79 -12.43
N LYS A 232 18.25 -5.97 -13.52
CA LYS A 232 18.53 -5.28 -14.79
C LYS A 232 18.28 -3.77 -14.68
N ALA A 233 17.22 -3.36 -13.98
CA ALA A 233 16.92 -1.94 -13.77
C ALA A 233 17.84 -1.30 -12.72
N LEU A 234 18.19 -2.06 -11.68
CA LEU A 234 19.16 -1.66 -10.68
C LEU A 234 20.51 -1.32 -11.30
N ALA A 235 20.97 -2.03 -12.33
CA ALA A 235 22.23 -1.73 -13.01
C ALA A 235 22.27 -0.28 -13.55
N ALA A 236 21.21 0.15 -14.26
CA ALA A 236 21.13 1.50 -14.82
C ALA A 236 21.05 2.57 -13.72
N GLU A 237 20.28 2.33 -12.66
CA GLU A 237 20.20 3.26 -11.52
C GLU A 237 21.52 3.33 -10.74
N ILE A 238 22.23 2.21 -10.59
CA ILE A 238 23.55 2.17 -9.93
C ILE A 238 24.57 2.99 -10.72
N GLU A 239 24.57 2.92 -12.05
CA GLU A 239 25.44 3.76 -12.90
C GLU A 239 25.10 5.25 -12.76
N SER A 240 23.80 5.59 -12.74
CA SER A 240 23.32 6.95 -12.50
C SER A 240 23.75 7.48 -11.13
N ARG A 241 23.55 6.68 -10.07
CA ARG A 241 24.00 7.00 -8.70
C ARG A 241 25.51 7.13 -8.62
N ALA A 242 26.27 6.25 -9.25
CA ALA A 242 27.73 6.31 -9.28
C ALA A 242 28.23 7.63 -9.89
N THR A 243 27.59 8.08 -10.97
CA THR A 243 27.88 9.37 -11.61
C THR A 243 27.53 10.53 -10.68
N ARG A 244 26.34 10.51 -10.05
CA ARG A 244 25.94 11.53 -9.07
C ARG A 244 26.86 11.61 -7.86
N VAL A 245 27.36 10.48 -7.37
CA VAL A 245 28.35 10.43 -6.29
C VAL A 245 29.65 11.05 -6.76
N SER A 246 30.16 10.65 -7.93
CA SER A 246 31.39 11.19 -8.52
C SER A 246 31.35 12.72 -8.64
N ASP A 247 30.21 13.28 -9.03
CA ASP A 247 30.02 14.72 -9.25
C ASP A 247 29.59 15.47 -7.98
N ALA A 248 29.35 14.77 -6.86
CA ALA A 248 28.85 15.38 -5.64
C ALA A 248 29.89 16.31 -4.99
N VAL A 249 29.41 17.43 -4.44
CA VAL A 249 30.20 18.37 -3.63
C VAL A 249 30.53 17.78 -2.25
N ASP A 250 31.60 18.28 -1.61
CA ASP A 250 32.08 17.73 -0.32
C ASP A 250 31.05 17.78 0.81
N THR A 251 30.13 18.75 0.79
CA THR A 251 29.07 18.91 1.79
C THR A 251 27.98 17.87 1.67
N ALA A 252 27.91 17.12 0.56
CA ALA A 252 26.98 16.00 0.39
C ALA A 252 27.42 14.74 1.15
N PHE A 253 28.67 14.72 1.64
CA PHE A 253 29.24 13.59 2.36
C PHE A 253 29.39 13.90 3.85
N ALA A 254 29.19 12.89 4.69
CA ALA A 254 29.39 12.98 6.12
C ALA A 254 30.04 11.70 6.68
N LEU A 255 30.98 11.87 7.61
CA LEU A 255 31.56 10.78 8.39
C LEU A 255 30.77 10.64 9.69
N SER A 256 30.24 9.44 9.93
CA SER A 256 29.53 9.08 11.16
C SER A 256 30.49 8.53 12.22
N ASN A 257 30.11 8.59 13.49
CA ASN A 257 30.94 8.14 14.62
C ASN A 257 31.24 6.63 14.62
N ASP A 258 30.46 5.83 13.87
CA ASP A 258 30.66 4.40 13.64
C ASP A 258 31.67 4.10 12.50
N GLY A 259 32.23 5.15 11.89
CA GLY A 259 33.14 5.10 10.77
C GLY A 259 32.45 5.01 9.41
N ALA A 260 31.12 5.08 9.34
CA ALA A 260 30.39 5.06 8.07
C ALA A 260 30.47 6.41 7.34
N ILE A 261 30.78 6.37 6.05
CA ILE A 261 30.70 7.52 5.14
C ILE A 261 29.34 7.48 4.47
N ARG A 262 28.59 8.56 4.64
CA ARG A 262 27.23 8.72 4.09
C ARG A 262 27.22 9.75 2.98
N TRP A 263 26.48 9.47 1.91
CA TRP A 263 26.15 10.41 0.85
C TRP A 263 24.66 10.70 0.90
N LEU A 264 24.27 11.96 1.11
CA LEU A 264 22.87 12.37 1.26
C LEU A 264 22.09 11.56 2.33
N GLY A 265 22.78 11.13 3.39
CA GLY A 265 22.21 10.33 4.49
C GLY A 265 22.37 8.81 4.33
N GLU A 266 22.58 8.32 3.10
CA GLU A 266 22.72 6.90 2.80
C GLU A 266 24.17 6.42 3.01
N PRO A 267 24.41 5.30 3.71
CA PRO A 267 25.75 4.75 3.90
C PRO A 267 26.28 4.15 2.59
N ILE A 268 27.43 4.64 2.12
CA ILE A 268 28.05 4.17 0.86
C ILE A 268 29.45 3.58 1.06
N ALA A 269 30.12 3.87 2.17
CA ALA A 269 31.45 3.38 2.47
C ALA A 269 31.73 3.38 3.97
N ARG A 270 32.86 2.82 4.37
CA ARG A 270 33.36 2.84 5.75
C ARG A 270 34.85 3.14 5.77
N ILE A 271 35.29 3.93 6.75
CA ILE A 271 36.72 4.12 7.00
C ILE A 271 37.29 2.86 7.65
N VAL A 272 38.49 2.47 7.22
CA VAL A 272 39.28 1.39 7.81
C VAL A 272 40.71 1.88 8.05
N ALA A 273 41.44 1.17 8.89
CA ALA A 273 42.85 1.45 9.13
C ALA A 273 43.64 1.38 7.80
N GLY A 274 44.41 2.43 7.51
CA GLY A 274 45.39 2.45 6.42
C GLY A 274 46.81 2.28 6.95
N ASP A 275 47.78 2.65 6.13
CA ASP A 275 49.21 2.45 6.46
C ASP A 275 49.70 3.38 7.56
N LYS A 276 49.06 4.55 7.73
CA LYS A 276 49.32 5.53 8.78
C LYS A 276 48.01 5.96 9.44
N ILE A 277 48.11 6.45 10.67
CA ILE A 277 46.96 6.99 11.41
C ILE A 277 46.30 8.16 10.64
N LEU A 278 47.10 9.02 10.02
CA LEU A 278 46.63 10.16 9.21
C LEU A 278 46.33 9.78 7.74
N ALA A 279 46.35 8.50 7.39
CA ALA A 279 46.04 8.01 6.05
C ALA A 279 45.06 6.84 6.11
N PRO A 280 43.82 7.03 6.62
CA PRO A 280 42.80 6.00 6.61
C PRO A 280 42.41 5.64 5.18
N ARG A 281 41.93 4.41 4.97
CA ARG A 281 41.39 3.97 3.68
C ARG A 281 39.86 3.93 3.75
N ALA A 282 39.19 4.15 2.63
CA ALA A 282 37.76 3.96 2.52
C ALA A 282 37.44 2.66 1.79
N VAL A 283 36.52 1.86 2.34
CA VAL A 283 36.02 0.64 1.71
C VAL A 283 34.54 0.84 1.39
N LEU A 284 34.16 0.72 0.13
CA LEU A 284 32.77 0.86 -0.30
C LEU A 284 31.88 -0.22 0.29
N THR A 285 30.65 0.16 0.58
CA THR A 285 29.59 -0.74 1.07
C THR A 285 28.59 -0.92 -0.08
N ALA A 286 28.87 -1.86 -0.95
CA ALA A 286 28.10 -2.14 -2.17
C ALA A 286 28.00 -3.65 -2.42
N ASP A 287 27.01 -4.05 -3.22
CA ASP A 287 26.90 -5.41 -3.74
C ASP A 287 27.64 -5.54 -5.08
N ASP A 288 27.74 -6.77 -5.61
CA ASP A 288 28.43 -7.09 -6.87
C ASP A 288 27.88 -6.34 -8.10
N SER A 289 26.69 -5.73 -7.97
CA SER A 289 26.09 -4.87 -8.98
C SER A 289 26.85 -3.56 -9.22
N LEU A 290 27.65 -3.09 -8.26
CA LEU A 290 28.56 -1.95 -8.46
C LEU A 290 29.93 -2.47 -8.93
N ALA A 291 30.15 -2.47 -10.25
CA ALA A 291 31.36 -3.03 -10.85
C ALA A 291 31.98 -2.10 -11.91
N GLY A 292 33.20 -2.43 -12.33
CA GLY A 292 33.90 -1.76 -13.42
C GLY A 292 34.11 -0.26 -13.19
N GLU A 293 33.85 0.54 -14.23
CA GLU A 293 34.08 2.00 -14.21
C GLU A 293 33.24 2.72 -13.15
N ALA A 294 32.02 2.25 -12.88
CA ALA A 294 31.15 2.84 -11.86
C ALA A 294 31.75 2.70 -10.46
N LEU A 295 32.30 1.52 -10.14
CA LEU A 295 33.00 1.27 -8.88
C LEU A 295 34.21 2.19 -8.72
N GLU A 296 35.05 2.29 -9.76
CA GLU A 296 36.25 3.13 -9.73
C GLU A 296 35.93 4.63 -9.54
N LYS A 297 34.85 5.13 -10.16
CA LYS A 297 34.38 6.52 -9.99
C LYS A 297 34.00 6.80 -8.54
N VAL A 298 33.18 5.93 -7.96
CA VAL A 298 32.71 6.06 -6.57
C VAL A 298 33.90 5.97 -5.61
N GLN A 299 34.76 4.96 -5.77
CA GLN A 299 35.93 4.76 -4.90
C GLN A 299 36.85 5.98 -4.93
N ARG A 300 37.20 6.46 -6.14
CA ARG A 300 38.07 7.63 -6.31
C ARG A 300 37.49 8.88 -5.65
N ARG A 301 36.18 9.09 -5.76
CA ARG A 301 35.52 10.26 -5.15
C ARG A 301 35.52 10.18 -3.62
N VAL A 302 35.23 9.01 -3.06
CA VAL A 302 35.23 8.77 -1.61
C VAL A 302 36.65 8.92 -1.05
N ASP A 303 37.66 8.36 -1.72
CA ASP A 303 39.07 8.51 -1.31
C ASP A 303 39.51 9.97 -1.32
N LEU A 304 39.15 10.72 -2.37
CA LEU A 304 39.42 12.15 -2.45
C LEU A 304 38.76 12.91 -1.27
N TRP A 305 37.49 12.61 -0.99
CA TRP A 305 36.77 13.25 0.11
C TRP A 305 37.41 12.95 1.45
N VAL A 306 37.78 11.68 1.72
CA VAL A 306 38.46 11.29 2.96
C VAL A 306 39.80 12.01 3.10
N ALA A 307 40.62 12.05 2.05
CA ALA A 307 41.90 12.75 2.07
C ALA A 307 41.74 14.24 2.36
N GLN A 308 40.75 14.89 1.74
CA GLN A 308 40.43 16.30 1.99
C GLN A 308 39.89 16.53 3.40
N HIS A 309 39.04 15.64 3.91
CA HIS A 309 38.48 15.71 5.25
C HIS A 309 39.57 15.58 6.33
N VAL A 310 40.48 14.62 6.16
CA VAL A 310 41.64 14.44 7.04
C VAL A 310 42.56 15.65 6.96
N THR A 311 42.86 16.16 5.75
CA THR A 311 43.70 17.35 5.59
C THR A 311 43.08 18.59 6.24
N LYS A 312 41.75 18.75 6.15
CA LYS A 312 41.03 19.87 6.75
C LYS A 312 41.09 19.86 8.27
N LEU A 313 40.97 18.70 8.92
CA LEU A 313 40.93 18.58 10.37
C LEU A 313 42.31 18.38 11.00
N LEU A 314 43.17 17.58 10.36
CA LEU A 314 44.43 17.08 10.88
C LEU A 314 45.64 17.53 10.04
N GLY A 315 45.45 18.42 9.07
CA GLY A 315 46.53 18.97 8.24
C GLY A 315 47.71 19.57 9.02
N PRO A 316 47.49 20.29 10.14
CA PRO A 316 48.59 20.75 10.99
C PRO A 316 49.47 19.60 11.50
N LEU A 317 48.90 18.43 11.82
CA LEU A 317 49.67 17.26 12.26
C LEU A 317 50.55 16.73 11.14
N ALA A 318 50.05 16.67 9.90
CA ALA A 318 50.84 16.24 8.75
C ALA A 318 52.02 17.19 8.47
N GLN A 319 51.82 18.50 8.66
CA GLN A 319 52.90 19.49 8.54
C GLN A 319 53.97 19.30 9.64
N LEU A 320 53.54 19.01 10.87
CA LEU A 320 54.45 18.70 11.98
C LEU A 320 55.22 17.40 11.75
N GLU A 321 54.59 16.36 11.17
CA GLU A 321 55.24 15.09 10.82
C GLU A 321 56.30 15.27 9.71
N ALA A 322 56.01 16.10 8.69
CA ALA A 322 56.96 16.42 7.62
C ALA A 322 58.20 17.17 8.16
N GLY A 323 57.97 18.10 9.09
CA GLY A 323 59.02 18.83 9.79
C GLY A 323 59.79 19.81 8.90
N ASP A 324 59.15 20.36 7.87
CA ASP A 324 59.77 21.31 6.95
C ASP A 324 60.21 22.58 7.69
N GLY A 325 61.51 22.91 7.56
CA GLY A 325 62.11 24.06 8.25
C GLY A 325 62.34 23.87 9.76
N LEU A 326 62.14 22.66 10.30
CA LEU A 326 62.48 22.29 11.67
C LEU A 326 63.76 21.45 11.73
N GLU A 327 64.67 21.80 12.64
CA GLU A 327 65.94 21.11 12.84
C GLU A 327 66.15 20.70 14.30
N GLY A 328 66.99 19.69 14.51
CA GLY A 328 67.42 19.22 15.83
C GLY A 328 66.26 18.90 16.78
N ILE A 329 66.35 19.43 18.01
CA ILE A 329 65.37 19.19 19.08
C ILE A 329 63.97 19.68 18.69
N ALA A 330 63.86 20.77 17.91
CA ALA A 330 62.57 21.29 17.48
C ALA A 330 61.83 20.29 16.58
N ARG A 331 62.55 19.66 15.62
CA ARG A 331 61.99 18.60 14.77
C ARG A 331 61.52 17.39 15.61
N GLY A 332 62.31 17.01 16.62
CA GLY A 332 61.95 15.92 17.54
C GLY A 332 60.67 16.19 18.34
N ILE A 333 60.51 17.41 18.87
CA ILE A 333 59.29 17.80 19.59
C ILE A 333 58.07 17.83 18.65
N ALA A 334 58.21 18.40 17.45
CA ALA A 334 57.13 18.43 16.46
C ALA A 334 56.68 17.01 16.05
N PHE A 335 57.64 16.11 15.81
CA PHE A 335 57.35 14.71 15.50
C PHE A 335 56.61 14.00 16.64
N ARG A 336 57.05 14.17 17.90
CA ARG A 336 56.37 13.59 19.07
C ARG A 336 54.93 14.11 19.21
N ILE A 337 54.71 15.41 18.96
CA ILE A 337 53.38 16.01 19.01
C ILE A 337 52.49 15.44 17.90
N ALA A 338 53.03 15.24 16.69
CA ALA A 338 52.29 14.59 15.61
C ALA A 338 51.95 13.12 15.92
N GLU A 339 52.89 12.35 16.50
CA GLU A 339 52.66 10.96 16.92
C GLU A 339 51.57 10.83 18.00
N ASP A 340 51.58 11.73 19.00
CA ASP A 340 50.56 11.77 20.07
C ASP A 340 49.27 12.53 19.62
N LEU A 341 48.99 12.57 18.32
CA LEU A 341 47.77 13.14 17.72
C LEU A 341 47.50 14.61 18.09
N GLY A 342 48.56 15.38 18.29
CA GLY A 342 48.52 16.82 18.49
C GLY A 342 48.60 17.28 19.93
N VAL A 343 48.72 16.37 20.92
CA VAL A 343 48.83 16.76 22.34
C VAL A 343 49.85 15.89 23.07
N VAL A 344 50.89 16.52 23.63
CA VAL A 344 51.92 15.84 24.43
C VAL A 344 51.96 16.43 25.83
N ASP A 345 52.01 15.57 26.85
CA ASP A 345 52.29 15.98 28.23
C ASP A 345 53.73 16.51 28.32
N ARG A 346 53.85 17.74 28.82
CA ARG A 346 55.13 18.44 28.95
C ARG A 346 56.13 17.67 29.81
N SER A 347 55.68 16.89 30.79
CA SER A 347 56.54 16.06 31.63
C SER A 347 57.31 15.00 30.82
N LYS A 348 56.69 14.44 29.77
CA LYS A 348 57.29 13.41 28.90
C LYS A 348 58.41 13.95 27.98
N ILE A 349 58.45 15.26 27.76
CA ILE A 349 59.43 15.94 26.90
C ILE A 349 60.14 17.08 27.64
N ALA A 350 60.18 17.05 28.97
CA ALA A 350 60.70 18.15 29.79
C ALA A 350 62.18 18.47 29.50
N GLY A 351 63.00 17.43 29.24
CA GLY A 351 64.40 17.58 28.85
C GLY A 351 64.56 18.32 27.52
N ASP A 352 63.81 17.90 26.51
CA ASP A 352 63.83 18.49 25.16
C ASP A 352 63.34 19.95 25.18
N VAL A 353 62.27 20.24 25.94
CA VAL A 353 61.72 21.59 26.11
C VAL A 353 62.70 22.53 26.85
N LYS A 354 63.49 21.99 27.79
CA LYS A 354 64.53 22.75 28.51
C LYS A 354 65.75 23.02 27.62
N GLY A 355 66.10 22.09 26.74
CA GLY A 355 67.19 22.22 25.77
C GLY A 355 66.86 23.11 24.56
N LEU A 356 65.60 23.50 24.38
CA LEU A 356 65.17 24.29 23.23
C LEU A 356 65.65 25.76 23.30
N SER A 357 66.34 26.22 22.27
CA SER A 357 66.72 27.62 22.11
C SER A 357 65.50 28.53 21.92
N GLN A 358 65.66 29.83 22.16
CA GLN A 358 64.58 30.80 21.95
C GLN A 358 64.13 30.85 20.48
N ASP A 359 65.07 30.68 19.55
CA ASP A 359 64.80 30.62 18.11
C ASP A 359 64.00 29.35 17.74
N GLY A 360 64.38 28.19 18.30
CA GLY A 360 63.63 26.94 18.13
C GLY A 360 62.21 26.99 18.72
N ARG A 361 62.00 27.73 19.82
CA ARG A 361 60.64 28.01 20.33
C ARG A 361 59.87 28.91 19.37
N GLY A 362 60.54 29.83 18.68
CA GLY A 362 59.97 30.69 17.65
C GLY A 362 59.48 29.90 16.44
N THR A 363 60.30 28.97 15.93
CA THR A 363 59.95 28.12 14.78
C THR A 363 58.79 27.17 15.08
N LEU A 364 58.77 26.54 16.26
CA LEU A 364 57.62 25.69 16.66
C LEU A 364 56.31 26.46 16.80
N ARG A 365 56.35 27.70 17.30
CA ARG A 365 55.15 28.56 17.34
C ARG A 365 54.67 28.95 15.95
N LYS A 366 55.60 29.19 15.00
CA LYS A 366 55.25 29.43 13.59
C LYS A 366 54.62 28.20 12.94
N ALA A 367 55.04 27.01 13.35
CA ALA A 367 54.44 25.73 12.96
C ALA A 367 53.12 25.41 13.67
N GLY A 368 52.56 26.34 14.46
CA GLY A 368 51.25 26.20 15.10
C GLY A 368 51.28 25.69 16.55
N ILE A 369 52.43 25.22 17.05
CA ILE A 369 52.51 24.63 18.40
C ILE A 369 52.34 25.69 19.49
N ARG A 370 51.47 25.38 20.45
CA ARG A 370 51.21 26.13 21.67
C ARG A 370 51.87 25.46 22.87
N PHE A 371 52.52 26.28 23.69
CA PHE A 371 53.18 25.84 24.92
C PHE A 371 52.29 26.14 26.12
N GLY A 372 51.55 25.13 26.59
CA GLY A 372 50.76 25.21 27.82
C GLY A 372 51.59 24.96 29.08
N ALA A 373 50.93 25.12 30.23
CA ALA A 373 51.54 24.82 31.53
C ALA A 373 51.86 23.33 31.66
N TYR A 374 50.91 22.46 31.29
CA TYR A 374 51.02 21.01 31.42
C TYR A 374 51.19 20.27 30.08
N HIS A 375 50.77 20.86 28.96
CA HIS A 375 50.78 20.20 27.65
C HIS A 375 51.38 21.10 26.57
N LEU A 376 51.96 20.48 25.53
CA LEU A 376 52.21 21.12 24.24
C LEU A 376 51.17 20.59 23.26
N TYR A 377 50.55 21.48 22.49
CA TYR A 377 49.46 21.13 21.57
C TYR A 377 49.45 21.98 20.30
N VAL A 378 48.77 21.51 19.25
CA VAL A 378 48.58 22.25 17.98
C VAL A 378 47.12 22.60 17.75
#